data_AF-A0A1I7FC42-F1
#
_entry.id   AF-A0A1I7FC42-F1
#
_cell.length_a   1.000
_cell.length_b   1.000
_cell.length_c   1.000
_cell.angle_alpha   90.00
_cell.angle_beta   90.00
_cell.angle_gamma   90.00
#
_symmetry.space_group_name_H-M   'P 1'
#
loop_
_entity.id
_entity.type
_entity.pdbx_description
1 polymer ?
#
loop_
_entity_poly.entity_id
_entity_poly.type
_entity_poly.pdbx_seq_one_letter_code
_entity_poly.pdbx_strand_id
1 'polypeptide(L)'
;MKAPMVREWMFCKGLAPLLAGCLVLAGCASPLDEVDSRKALPEFSTPGMSMQSAKDAVVPGTSTKADVAAALGPGTVVKFDSGYEVWVYRAKAYKPAVDAPGTNEFIVLFAPSGIVKKTRIRTP
;
A
#
# COMPACT_ATOMS: atom_id res chain seq x y z
N MET A 1 -25.24 15.80 55.13
CA MET A 1 -24.64 15.04 53.99
C MET A 1 -23.31 15.69 53.67
N LYS A 2 -22.26 14.85 53.67
CA LYS A 2 -20.81 15.02 53.47
C LYS A 2 -20.16 16.44 53.48
N ALA A 3 -19.26 16.61 54.45
CA ALA A 3 -18.43 17.77 54.74
C ALA A 3 -17.22 17.93 53.77
N PRO A 4 -16.51 19.08 53.83
CA PRO A 4 -15.49 19.54 52.86
C PRO A 4 -14.08 19.08 53.25
N MET A 5 -13.15 19.00 52.29
CA MET A 5 -11.72 18.79 52.60
C MET A 5 -10.86 19.27 51.42
N VAL A 6 -10.31 20.49 51.46
CA VAL A 6 -8.93 20.82 51.87
C VAL A 6 -7.85 19.83 51.42
N ARG A 7 -6.87 20.31 50.64
CA ARG A 7 -5.47 20.46 51.08
C ARG A 7 -4.53 20.72 49.89
N GLU A 8 -3.97 21.93 49.89
CA GLU A 8 -2.59 22.17 49.53
C GLU A 8 -1.67 21.09 50.13
N TRP A 9 -0.80 20.53 49.29
CA TRP A 9 0.33 19.71 49.71
C TRP A 9 1.59 20.38 49.17
N MET A 10 2.00 21.45 49.85
CA MET A 10 3.41 21.79 50.02
C MET A 10 4.02 20.74 50.98
N PHE A 11 5.33 20.51 50.87
CA PHE A 11 6.15 19.53 51.62
C PHE A 11 5.98 18.06 51.14
N CYS A 12 7.02 17.30 50.79
CA CYS A 12 8.43 17.34 51.15
C CYS A 12 9.28 16.92 49.94
N LYS A 13 10.15 17.80 49.44
CA LYS A 13 11.36 17.38 48.70
C LYS A 13 12.35 16.85 49.73
N GLY A 14 12.17 15.57 50.09
CA GLY A 14 13.05 14.79 50.94
C GLY A 14 13.90 13.84 50.10
N LEU A 15 15.19 14.11 50.12
CA LEU A 15 16.32 13.34 49.60
C LEU A 15 16.31 11.88 50.11
N ALA A 16 16.38 10.89 49.20
CA ALA A 16 17.04 9.59 49.45
C ALA A 16 17.18 8.80 48.13
N PRO A 17 18.40 8.46 47.69
CA PRO A 17 18.65 7.52 46.61
C PRO A 17 18.70 6.07 47.16
N LEU A 18 18.59 5.09 46.27
CA LEU A 18 18.71 3.63 46.44
C LEU A 18 17.40 2.85 46.34
N LEU A 19 17.56 1.69 45.69
CA LEU A 19 16.60 0.61 45.42
C LEU A 19 15.73 0.88 44.18
N ALA A 20 16.14 0.38 43.02
CA ALA A 20 16.10 -1.02 42.62
C ALA A 20 14.87 -1.28 41.74
N GLY A 21 15.14 -1.81 40.56
CA GLY A 21 14.18 -2.60 39.79
C GLY A 21 13.15 -1.80 39.01
N CYS A 22 12.96 -2.20 37.76
CA CYS A 22 11.90 -1.77 36.84
C CYS A 22 12.04 -0.36 36.28
N LEU A 23 12.82 -0.23 35.21
CA LEU A 23 12.52 0.75 34.16
C LEU A 23 12.38 0.09 32.80
N VAL A 24 11.12 -0.30 32.57
CA VAL A 24 10.33 -0.10 31.36
C VAL A 24 11.03 -0.39 30.04
N LEU A 25 10.61 -1.50 29.42
CA LEU A 25 10.70 -1.71 27.99
C LEU A 25 10.34 -0.41 27.26
N ALA A 26 11.32 0.23 26.63
CA ALA A 26 11.08 1.19 25.56
C ALA A 26 10.50 0.43 24.37
N GLY A 27 9.22 0.06 24.47
CA GLY A 27 8.43 -0.26 23.30
C GLY A 27 8.34 1.01 22.48
N CYS A 28 8.96 1.01 21.30
CA CYS A 28 8.72 2.03 20.30
C CYS A 28 7.22 2.09 20.08
N ALA A 29 6.58 3.15 20.57
CA ALA A 29 5.29 3.58 20.08
C ALA A 29 5.51 4.05 18.64
N SER A 30 5.66 3.10 17.72
CA SER A 30 5.28 3.38 16.34
C SER A 30 3.80 3.72 16.42
N PRO A 31 3.35 4.91 15.94
CA PRO A 31 1.94 5.05 15.68
C PRO A 31 1.58 3.87 14.77
N LEU A 32 0.64 3.05 15.24
CA LEU A 32 -0.14 2.21 14.35
C LEU A 32 -0.94 3.21 13.51
N ASP A 33 -0.29 3.72 12.47
CA ASP A 33 -0.95 4.18 11.28
C ASP A 33 -1.66 2.93 10.73
N GLU A 34 -2.85 2.71 11.27
CA GLU A 34 -3.88 1.80 10.81
C GLU A 34 -4.39 2.30 9.47
N VAL A 35 -3.49 2.40 8.49
CA VAL A 35 -3.84 2.55 7.08
C VAL A 35 -4.22 1.16 6.60
N ASP A 36 -5.45 0.81 6.94
CA ASP A 36 -6.37 -0.01 6.15
C ASP A 36 -5.65 -0.96 5.17
N SER A 37 -4.95 -1.96 5.71
CA SER A 37 -4.30 -3.02 4.94
C SER A 37 -5.31 -4.01 4.33
N ARG A 38 -6.57 -3.58 4.14
CA ARG A 38 -7.64 -4.34 3.52
C ARG A 38 -8.16 -3.60 2.28
N LYS A 39 -7.59 -3.95 1.12
CA LYS A 39 -8.06 -3.61 -0.25
C LYS A 39 -7.60 -2.28 -0.87
N ALA A 40 -6.34 -1.89 -0.73
CA ALA A 40 -5.76 -1.02 -1.76
C ALA A 40 -5.60 -1.86 -3.04
N LEU A 41 -6.47 -1.62 -4.04
CA LEU A 41 -6.24 -2.16 -5.39
C LEU A 41 -4.91 -1.59 -5.89
N PRO A 42 -4.07 -2.40 -6.57
CA PRO A 42 -2.81 -1.91 -7.08
C PRO A 42 -3.04 -0.80 -8.10
N GLU A 43 -2.48 0.35 -7.78
CA GLU A 43 -2.37 1.52 -8.61
C GLU A 43 -0.95 1.64 -9.15
N PHE A 44 -0.74 2.61 -10.04
CA PHE A 44 0.61 2.98 -10.41
C PHE A 44 1.40 3.46 -9.19
N SER A 45 2.66 3.06 -9.07
CA SER A 45 3.56 3.49 -7.98
C SER A 45 3.80 4.99 -7.97
N THR A 46 3.67 5.65 -9.12
CA THR A 46 3.80 7.10 -9.22
C THR A 46 2.43 7.77 -9.04
N PRO A 47 2.23 8.62 -8.02
CA PRO A 47 0.99 9.37 -7.84
C PRO A 47 0.67 10.22 -9.08
N GLY A 48 -0.57 10.15 -9.56
CA GLY A 48 -1.04 10.97 -10.68
C GLY A 48 -0.60 10.50 -12.08
N MET A 49 0.05 9.32 -12.21
CA MET A 49 0.38 8.74 -13.51
C MET A 49 -0.88 8.45 -14.33
N SER A 50 -0.92 8.93 -15.57
CA SER A 50 -2.02 8.64 -16.49
C SER A 50 -1.88 7.23 -17.11
N MET A 51 -3.00 6.64 -17.53
CA MET A 51 -3.00 5.33 -18.23
C MET A 51 -2.19 5.37 -19.54
N GLN A 52 -2.20 6.52 -20.22
CA GLN A 52 -1.44 6.69 -21.45
C GLN A 52 0.07 6.74 -21.15
N SER A 53 0.48 7.50 -20.13
CA SER A 53 1.87 7.52 -19.66
C SER A 53 2.36 6.14 -19.21
N ALA A 54 1.51 5.36 -18.54
CA ALA A 54 1.82 3.99 -18.16
C ALA A 54 2.01 3.07 -19.39
N LYS A 55 1.16 3.23 -20.41
CA LYS A 55 1.31 2.52 -21.69
C LYS A 55 2.60 2.88 -22.39
N ASP A 56 2.95 4.16 -22.42
CA ASP A 56 4.15 4.65 -23.11
C ASP A 56 5.44 4.20 -22.40
N ALA A 57 5.38 3.88 -21.10
CA ALA A 57 6.48 3.32 -20.33
C ALA A 57 6.72 1.81 -20.57
N VAL A 58 5.81 1.11 -21.27
CA VAL A 58 5.87 -0.35 -21.48
C VAL A 58 5.95 -0.68 -22.96
N VAL A 59 7.05 -1.31 -23.38
CA VAL A 59 7.32 -1.63 -24.79
C VAL A 59 7.15 -3.13 -25.04
N PRO A 60 6.12 -3.55 -25.81
CA PRO A 60 5.96 -4.95 -26.18
C PRO A 60 7.19 -5.51 -26.91
N GLY A 61 7.55 -6.75 -26.61
CA GLY A 61 8.71 -7.45 -27.15
C GLY A 61 10.04 -7.10 -26.50
N THR A 62 10.09 -6.05 -25.66
CA THR A 62 11.33 -5.59 -25.00
C THR A 62 11.20 -5.58 -23.49
N SER A 63 10.16 -4.92 -22.95
CA SER A 63 9.98 -4.80 -21.51
C SER A 63 9.78 -6.15 -20.85
N THR A 64 10.48 -6.36 -19.74
CA THR A 64 10.35 -7.53 -18.87
C THR A 64 9.38 -7.25 -17.72
N LYS A 65 9.01 -8.30 -16.98
CA LYS A 65 8.25 -8.13 -15.72
C LYS A 65 8.93 -7.18 -14.74
N ALA A 66 10.26 -7.22 -14.64
CA ALA A 66 11.01 -6.34 -13.75
C ALA A 66 10.93 -4.88 -14.20
N ASP A 67 11.05 -4.61 -15.52
CA ASP A 67 10.95 -3.25 -16.05
C ASP A 67 9.55 -2.66 -15.81
N VAL A 68 8.51 -3.47 -16.03
CA VAL A 68 7.13 -3.05 -15.79
C VAL A 68 6.89 -2.80 -14.30
N ALA A 69 7.37 -3.67 -13.41
CA ALA A 69 7.26 -3.47 -11.97
C ALA A 69 8.02 -2.22 -11.48
N ALA A 70 9.19 -1.94 -12.07
CA ALA A 70 9.97 -0.75 -11.74
C ALA A 70 9.27 0.54 -12.22
N ALA A 71 8.67 0.51 -13.40
CA ALA A 71 7.99 1.68 -13.97
C ALA A 71 6.62 1.95 -13.34
N LEU A 72 5.84 0.89 -13.12
CA LEU A 72 4.42 0.98 -12.78
C LEU A 72 4.09 0.49 -11.37
N GLY A 73 4.95 -0.30 -10.74
CA GLY A 73 4.68 -0.91 -9.45
C GLY A 73 4.01 -2.27 -9.50
N PRO A 74 3.51 -2.75 -8.35
CA PRO A 74 2.73 -3.98 -8.29
C PRO A 74 1.41 -3.79 -9.05
N GLY A 75 1.04 -4.76 -9.90
CA GLY A 75 -0.26 -4.83 -10.57
C GLY A 75 -1.15 -5.94 -9.97
N THR A 76 -2.44 -5.98 -10.35
CA THR A 76 -3.27 -7.16 -10.05
C THR A 76 -2.85 -8.28 -10.98
N VAL A 77 -2.32 -9.36 -10.43
CA VAL A 77 -1.72 -10.45 -11.22
C VAL A 77 -2.71 -11.60 -11.41
N VAL A 78 -2.89 -12.03 -12.65
CA VAL A 78 -3.57 -13.27 -13.03
C VAL A 78 -2.59 -14.14 -13.80
N LYS A 79 -2.32 -15.35 -13.31
CA LYS A 79 -1.43 -16.32 -13.95
C LYS A 79 -2.26 -17.41 -14.62
N PHE A 80 -1.80 -17.87 -15.78
CA PHE A 80 -2.39 -18.97 -16.52
C PHE A 80 -1.45 -20.17 -16.49
N ASP A 81 -2.00 -21.39 -16.51
CA ASP A 81 -1.21 -22.63 -16.52
C ASP A 81 -0.29 -22.76 -17.74
N SER A 82 -0.61 -22.04 -18.83
CA SER A 82 0.24 -21.92 -20.01
C SER A 82 1.53 -21.10 -19.79
N GLY A 83 1.72 -20.52 -18.61
CA GLY A 83 2.85 -19.66 -18.25
C GLY A 83 2.64 -18.19 -18.64
N TYR A 84 1.54 -17.85 -19.31
CA TYR A 84 1.17 -16.46 -19.54
C TYR A 84 0.75 -15.80 -18.22
N GLU A 85 0.99 -14.49 -18.13
CA GLU A 85 0.69 -13.72 -16.95
C GLU A 85 0.07 -12.38 -17.37
N VAL A 86 -1.04 -11.99 -16.76
CA VAL A 86 -1.72 -10.71 -17.01
C VAL A 86 -1.62 -9.85 -15.76
N TRP A 87 -1.16 -8.62 -15.94
CA TRP A 87 -1.15 -7.60 -14.89
C TRP A 87 -2.17 -6.52 -15.24
N VAL A 88 -3.02 -6.17 -14.27
CA VAL A 88 -4.08 -5.16 -14.43
C VAL A 88 -3.86 -4.02 -13.44
N TYR A 89 -3.85 -2.80 -13.97
CA TYR A 89 -3.76 -1.54 -13.23
C TYR A 89 -5.06 -0.76 -13.35
N ARG A 90 -5.55 -0.26 -12.21
CA ARG A 90 -6.81 0.51 -12.09
C ARG A 90 -6.55 1.84 -11.37
N ALA A 91 -7.35 2.87 -11.67
CA ALA A 91 -7.26 4.16 -10.99
C ALA A 91 -7.99 4.15 -9.62
N LYS A 92 -7.48 4.93 -8.64
CA LYS A 92 -7.99 5.12 -7.25
C LYS A 92 -9.51 5.19 -7.09
N ALA A 93 -10.23 5.72 -8.08
CA ALA A 93 -11.62 6.12 -7.96
C ALA A 93 -12.61 4.95 -7.81
N TYR A 94 -12.15 3.71 -7.62
CA TYR A 94 -12.98 2.55 -7.81
C TYR A 94 -12.95 1.53 -6.67
N LYS A 95 -14.11 1.37 -6.05
CA LYS A 95 -14.50 0.13 -5.39
C LYS A 95 -15.50 -0.60 -6.29
N PRO A 96 -15.13 -1.73 -6.90
CA PRO A 96 -16.12 -2.62 -7.48
C PRO A 96 -16.21 -3.95 -6.74
N ALA A 97 -17.43 -4.48 -6.64
CA ALA A 97 -17.64 -5.92 -6.74
C ALA A 97 -16.95 -6.40 -8.03
N VAL A 98 -16.29 -7.55 -8.01
CA VAL A 98 -15.27 -8.08 -8.93
C VAL A 98 -15.42 -7.79 -10.45
N ASP A 99 -16.57 -7.36 -10.97
CA ASP A 99 -16.87 -7.18 -12.39
C ASP A 99 -17.57 -5.87 -12.78
N ALA A 100 -17.53 -4.82 -11.94
CA ALA A 100 -18.32 -3.64 -12.29
C ALA A 100 -17.74 -2.89 -13.54
N PRO A 101 -18.59 -2.49 -14.51
CA PRO A 101 -18.21 -1.68 -15.66
C PRO A 101 -18.04 -0.21 -15.23
N GLY A 102 -17.05 0.51 -15.78
CA GLY A 102 -16.92 1.95 -15.55
C GLY A 102 -15.51 2.51 -15.38
N THR A 103 -14.47 1.66 -15.27
CA THR A 103 -13.10 2.12 -15.06
C THR A 103 -12.19 1.95 -16.25
N ASN A 104 -11.31 2.94 -16.43
CA ASN A 104 -10.14 2.79 -17.27
C ASN A 104 -9.19 1.75 -16.64
N GLU A 105 -8.84 0.73 -17.41
CA GLU A 105 -7.89 -0.30 -17.00
C GLU A 105 -6.70 -0.30 -17.96
N PHE A 106 -5.49 -0.42 -17.42
CA PHE A 106 -4.31 -0.75 -18.21
C PHE A 106 -3.92 -2.20 -17.96
N ILE A 107 -3.88 -2.98 -19.04
CA ILE A 107 -3.68 -4.42 -19.03
C ILE A 107 -2.38 -4.73 -19.76
N VAL A 108 -1.50 -5.49 -19.11
CA VAL A 108 -0.23 -5.96 -19.65
C VAL A 108 -0.24 -7.48 -19.68
N LEU A 109 0.00 -8.07 -20.85
CA LEU A 109 0.14 -9.51 -21.03
C LEU A 109 1.63 -9.85 -21.19
N PHE A 110 2.13 -10.73 -20.34
CA PHE A 110 3.46 -11.32 -20.43
C PHE A 110 3.39 -12.71 -21.03
N ALA A 111 4.35 -13.02 -21.90
CA ALA A 111 4.60 -14.39 -22.36
C ALA A 111 5.27 -15.24 -21.25
N PRO A 112 5.33 -16.57 -21.40
CA PRO A 112 6.04 -17.44 -20.46
C PRO A 112 7.51 -17.08 -20.24
N SER A 113 8.15 -16.40 -21.21
CA SER A 113 9.50 -15.86 -21.07
C SER A 113 9.61 -14.69 -20.09
N GLY A 114 8.49 -14.13 -19.61
CA GLY A 114 8.46 -12.93 -18.78
C GLY A 114 8.59 -11.61 -19.55
N ILE A 115 8.54 -11.65 -20.89
CA ILE A 115 8.55 -10.47 -21.76
C ILE A 115 7.11 -10.04 -22.08
N VAL A 116 6.87 -8.73 -22.10
CA VAL A 116 5.58 -8.17 -22.51
C VAL A 116 5.25 -8.59 -23.94
N LYS A 117 4.14 -9.30 -24.11
CA LYS A 117 3.61 -9.71 -25.41
C LYS A 117 2.62 -8.70 -25.97
N LYS A 118 1.78 -8.10 -25.12
CA LYS A 118 0.72 -7.17 -25.54
C LYS A 118 0.33 -6.23 -24.39
N THR A 119 -0.11 -5.02 -24.75
CA THR A 119 -0.71 -4.05 -23.84
C THR A 119 -2.08 -3.60 -24.35
N ARG A 120 -3.00 -3.27 -23.46
CA ARG A 120 -4.31 -2.70 -23.81
C ARG A 120 -4.78 -1.71 -22.74
N ILE A 121 -5.28 -0.56 -23.17
CA ILE A 121 -6.13 0.30 -22.33
C ILE A 121 -7.57 -0.08 -22.64
N ARG A 122 -8.34 -0.41 -21.60
CA ARG A 122 -9.78 -0.58 -21.69
C ARG A 122 -10.41 0.68 -21.13
N THR A 123 -11.13 1.43 -21.96
CA THR A 123 -12.10 2.43 -21.49
C THR A 123 -13.44 1.74 -21.24
N PRO A 124 -14.26 2.23 -20.30
CA PRO A 124 -15.63 1.74 -20.15
C PRO A 124 -16.46 1.94 -21.41
#